data_AF-A0A1X1C191-F1
#
_entry.id   AF-A0A1X1C191-F1
#
_cell.length_a   1.000
_cell.length_b   1.000
_cell.length_c   1.000
_cell.angle_alpha   90.00
_cell.angle_beta   90.00
_cell.angle_gamma   90.00
#
_symmetry.space_group_name_H-M   'P 1'
#
loop_
_entity.id
_entity.type
_entity.pdbx_description
1 polymer ?
#
loop_
_entity_poly.entity_id
_entity_poly.type
_entity_poly.pdbx_seq_one_letter_code
_entity_poly.pdbx_strand_id
1 'polypeptide(L)'
;MALYYYVNKLSGYNENHVVHAAGCAFLPGPADRLFLGSFYQVNAAILQAKKYYPRAMGCDTCCPLNGKSGPDQQQSVALKHTLTSR
;
A
#
# COMPACT_ATOMS: atom_id res chain seq x y z
N MET A 1 -3.61 9.98 1.09
CA MET A 1 -2.94 9.49 2.32
C MET A 1 -2.27 8.16 2.01
N ALA A 2 -1.00 7.97 2.38
CA ALA A 2 -0.38 6.64 2.30
C ALA A 2 -0.94 5.75 3.43
N LEU A 3 -1.30 4.51 3.11
CA LEU A 3 -1.74 3.52 4.09
C LEU A 3 -0.61 2.53 4.36
N TYR A 4 -0.50 2.05 5.59
CA TYR A 4 0.42 0.99 5.95
C TYR A 4 -0.16 -0.36 5.56
N TYR A 5 0.61 -1.19 4.87
CA TYR A 5 0.17 -2.51 4.43
C TYR A 5 0.98 -3.61 5.11
N TYR A 6 0.27 -4.69 5.42
CA TYR A 6 0.79 -5.89 6.07
C TYR A 6 0.33 -7.09 5.28
N VAL A 7 1.21 -8.05 5.02
CA VAL A 7 0.83 -9.35 4.45
C VAL A 7 0.68 -10.37 5.56
N ASN A 8 -0.38 -11.15 5.53
CA ASN A 8 -0.54 -12.29 6.41
C ASN A 8 0.52 -13.35 6.10
N LYS A 9 1.27 -13.78 7.10
CA LYS A 9 2.22 -14.89 7.01
C LYS A 9 1.53 -16.24 7.20
N LEU A 10 0.37 -16.25 7.86
CA LEU A 10 -0.51 -17.41 7.91
C LEU A 10 -1.11 -17.62 6.53
N SER A 11 -0.45 -18.48 5.76
CA SER A 11 -1.02 -19.01 4.55
C SER A 11 -2.17 -19.94 4.95
N GLY A 12 -3.40 -19.57 4.60
CA GLY A 12 -4.56 -20.42 4.81
C GLY A 12 -4.51 -21.68 3.93
N TYR A 13 -5.68 -22.24 3.60
CA TYR A 13 -5.78 -23.35 2.65
C TYR A 13 -5.18 -22.95 1.28
N ASN A 14 -4.13 -23.63 0.82
CA ASN A 14 -3.37 -23.35 -0.41
C ASN A 14 -2.50 -22.08 -0.40
N GLU A 15 -1.72 -21.87 0.65
CA GLU A 15 -0.57 -20.93 0.63
C GLU A 15 -0.95 -19.49 0.20
N ASN A 16 -2.18 -19.10 0.52
CA ASN A 16 -2.78 -17.88 0.01
C ASN A 16 -2.51 -16.74 1.00
N HIS A 17 -1.68 -15.79 0.59
CA HIS A 17 -1.23 -14.69 1.45
C HIS A 17 -2.06 -13.44 1.19
N VAL A 18 -2.77 -12.94 2.19
CA VAL A 18 -3.66 -11.78 2.02
C VAL A 18 -2.99 -10.52 2.56
N VAL A 19 -3.02 -9.45 1.76
CA VAL A 19 -2.50 -8.13 2.10
C VAL A 19 -3.63 -7.29 2.70
N HIS A 20 -3.37 -6.78 3.89
CA HIS A 20 -4.29 -5.97 4.67
C HIS A 20 -3.72 -4.58 4.96
N ALA A 21 -4.58 -3.58 5.08
CA ALA A 21 -4.20 -2.24 5.51
C ALA A 21 -4.19 -2.11 7.05
N ALA A 22 -3.46 -1.13 7.57
CA ALA A 22 -3.52 -0.72 8.98
C ALA A 22 -4.98 -0.35 9.34
N GLY A 23 -5.59 -1.15 10.23
CA GLY A 23 -6.97 -0.96 10.67
C GLY A 23 -7.98 -1.92 10.04
N CYS A 24 -7.56 -2.91 9.25
CA CYS A 24 -8.47 -3.98 8.81
C CYS A 24 -9.01 -4.77 10.02
N ALA A 25 -10.32 -5.02 10.04
CA ALA A 25 -10.96 -5.85 11.09
C ALA A 25 -10.50 -7.32 11.05
N PHE A 26 -10.05 -7.79 9.88
CA PHE A 26 -9.52 -9.14 9.66
C PHE A 26 -7.98 -9.19 9.72
N LEU A 27 -7.33 -8.14 10.23
CA LEU A 27 -5.88 -8.10 10.33
C LEU A 27 -5.39 -9.15 11.34
N PRO A 28 -4.54 -10.10 10.93
CA PRO A 28 -3.96 -11.09 11.84
C PRO A 28 -3.03 -10.43 12.86
N GLY A 29 -2.71 -11.19 13.92
CA GLY A 29 -1.85 -10.74 15.00
C GLY A 29 -0.46 -10.28 14.53
N PRO A 30 0.28 -9.50 15.35
CA PRO A 30 1.59 -8.98 14.97
C PRO A 30 2.64 -10.06 14.70
N ALA A 31 2.49 -11.25 15.31
CA ALA A 31 3.38 -12.40 15.06
C ALA A 31 3.14 -13.06 13.69
N ASP A 32 1.91 -12.94 13.19
CA ASP A 32 1.40 -13.62 12.01
C ASP A 32 1.30 -12.70 10.78
N ARG A 33 1.82 -11.49 10.89
CA ARG A 33 1.80 -10.49 9.80
C ARG A 33 3.21 -9.97 9.54
N LEU A 34 3.51 -9.72 8.28
CA LEU A 34 4.74 -9.09 7.85
C LEU A 34 4.44 -7.68 7.35
N PHE A 35 5.20 -6.71 7.82
CA PHE A 35 5.09 -5.33 7.35
C PHE A 35 5.71 -5.18 5.96
N LEU A 36 4.93 -4.67 5.00
CA LEU A 36 5.40 -4.44 3.63
C LEU A 36 5.91 -3.01 3.41
N GLY A 37 5.34 -2.04 4.13
CA GLY A 37 5.60 -0.62 3.96
C GLY A 37 4.34 0.22 3.87
N SER A 38 4.52 1.52 3.62
CA SER A 38 3.44 2.47 3.35
C SER A 38 3.28 2.67 1.84
N PHE A 39 2.08 2.43 1.32
CA PHE A 39 1.77 2.59 -0.09
C PHE A 39 0.57 3.52 -0.28
N TYR A 40 0.56 4.24 -1.39
CA TYR A 40 -0.60 5.04 -1.80
C TYR A 40 -1.64 4.21 -2.55
N GLN A 41 -1.22 3.10 -3.13
CA GLN A 41 -2.04 2.23 -3.96
C GLN A 41 -1.96 0.79 -3.46
N VAL A 42 -3.11 0.13 -3.35
CA VAL A 42 -3.17 -1.28 -2.97
C VAL A 42 -2.36 -2.16 -3.93
N ASN A 43 -2.38 -1.84 -5.24
CA ASN A 43 -1.63 -2.59 -6.25
C ASN A 43 -0.12 -2.59 -5.97
N ALA A 44 0.44 -1.45 -5.52
CA ALA A 44 1.85 -1.38 -5.17
C ALA A 44 2.18 -2.24 -3.95
N ALA A 45 1.29 -2.27 -2.96
CA ALA A 45 1.43 -3.13 -1.80
C ALA A 45 1.38 -4.63 -2.16
N ILE A 46 0.44 -5.03 -3.04
CA ILE A 46 0.34 -6.41 -3.53
C ILE A 46 1.58 -6.79 -4.32
N LEU A 47 2.10 -5.92 -5.19
CA LEU A 47 3.33 -6.19 -5.94
C LEU A 47 4.54 -6.40 -5.01
N GLN A 48 4.65 -5.61 -3.95
CA GLN A 48 5.70 -5.82 -2.95
C GLN A 48 5.51 -7.15 -2.22
N ALA A 49 4.27 -7.48 -1.82
CA ALA A 49 3.95 -8.75 -1.19
C ALA A 49 4.29 -9.93 -2.10
N LYS A 50 4.04 -9.80 -3.41
CA LYS A 50 4.36 -10.82 -4.43
C LYS A 50 5.83 -11.16 -4.55
N LYS A 51 6.73 -10.25 -4.17
CA LYS A 51 8.18 -10.54 -4.12
C LYS A 51 8.54 -11.54 -3.03
N TYR A 52 7.78 -11.56 -1.93
CA TYR A 52 7.95 -12.50 -0.83
C TYR A 52 7.09 -13.75 -1.01
N TYR A 53 5.84 -13.54 -1.41
CA TYR A 53 4.81 -14.55 -1.54
C TYR A 53 4.16 -14.44 -2.92
N PRO A 54 4.52 -15.27 -3.92
CA PRO A 54 4.00 -15.13 -5.28
C PRO A 54 2.48 -15.23 -5.37
N ARG A 55 1.84 -15.91 -4.41
CA ARG A 55 0.39 -16.03 -4.24
C ARG A 55 -0.23 -14.94 -3.35
N ALA A 56 0.45 -13.81 -3.17
CA ALA A 56 -0.10 -12.68 -2.43
C ALA A 56 -1.26 -12.00 -3.17
N MET A 57 -2.35 -11.75 -2.45
CA MET A 57 -3.57 -11.10 -2.93
C MET A 57 -4.04 -9.99 -1.99
N GLY A 58 -4.75 -8.99 -2.50
CA GLY A 58 -5.29 -7.90 -1.68
C GLY A 58 -6.58 -8.30 -0.97
N CYS A 59 -6.80 -7.77 0.22
CA CYS A 59 -8.07 -7.94 0.92
C CYS A 59 -9.12 -6.94 0.42
N ASP A 60 -10.26 -7.43 -0.06
CA ASP A 60 -11.35 -6.60 -0.59
C ASP A 60 -12.02 -5.69 0.47
N THR A 61 -11.90 -6.03 1.76
CA THR A 61 -12.56 -5.28 2.85
C THR A 61 -11.78 -4.03 3.27
N CYS A 62 -10.46 -4.13 3.40
CA CYS A 62 -9.62 -3.00 3.82
C CYS A 62 -8.90 -2.30 2.68
N CYS A 63 -9.05 -2.80 1.45
CA CYS A 63 -8.62 -2.10 0.25
C CYS A 63 -9.86 -1.62 -0.52
N PRO A 64 -10.66 -0.69 0.03
CA PRO A 64 -11.70 -0.06 -0.75
C PRO A 64 -11.04 0.67 -1.92
N LEU A 65 -11.25 0.18 -3.14
CA LEU A 65 -10.96 0.91 -4.37
C LEU A 65 -11.75 2.24 -4.46
N ASN A 66 -12.65 2.48 -3.50
CA ASN A 66 -13.52 3.65 -3.38
C ASN A 66 -12.96 4.71 -2.42
N GLY A 67 -11.77 5.23 -2.73
CA GLY A 67 -11.31 6.49 -2.20
C GLY A 67 -10.87 7.38 -3.35
N LYS A 68 -11.79 8.20 -3.87
CA LYS A 68 -11.53 9.19 -4.93
C LYS A 68 -10.20 9.92 -4.68
N SER A 69 -9.14 9.53 -5.40
CA SER A 69 -8.05 10.46 -5.70
C SER A 69 -8.58 11.42 -6.75
N GLY A 70 -9.13 12.54 -6.30
CA GLY A 70 -9.08 13.76 -7.10
C GLY A 70 -7.61 14.03 -7.48
N PRO A 71 -7.34 14.51 -8.70
CA PRO A 71 -5.98 14.82 -9.13
C PRO A 71 -5.59 16.18 -8.54
N ASP A 72 -5.18 16.26 -7.28
CA ASP A 72 -4.51 17.46 -6.77
C ASP A 72 -3.81 17.19 -5.44
N GLN A 73 -2.48 17.16 -5.44
CA GLN A 73 -1.73 18.33 -4.99
C GLN A 73 -0.23 18.09 -5.23
N GLN A 74 0.20 18.65 -6.36
CA GLN A 74 1.39 19.49 -6.49
C GLN A 74 2.44 19.41 -5.35
N GLN A 75 3.60 18.83 -5.63
CA GLN A 75 4.86 19.46 -5.20
C GLN A 75 5.76 19.62 -6.41
N SER A 76 5.47 20.68 -7.17
CA SER A 76 6.37 21.23 -8.17
C SER A 76 7.64 21.71 -7.48
N VAL A 77 8.73 20.95 -7.58
CA VAL A 77 10.08 21.52 -7.41
C VAL A 77 10.49 22.22 -8.70
N ALA A 78 9.71 23.24 -9.09
CA ALA A 78 10.14 24.21 -10.09
C ALA A 78 10.71 25.42 -9.33
N LEU A 79 11.98 25.31 -8.90
CA LEU A 79 12.78 26.50 -8.61
C LEU A 79 13.00 27.23 -9.95
N LYS A 80 12.04 28.09 -10.29
CA LYS A 80 12.22 29.19 -11.22
C LYS A 80 13.25 30.14 -10.59
N HIS A 81 14.52 29.99 -10.96
CA HIS A 81 15.50 31.05 -10.77
C HIS A 81 15.05 32.24 -11.61
N THR A 82 14.74 33.33 -10.90
CA THR A 82 14.31 34.61 -11.41
C THR A 82 15.37 35.20 -12.34
N LEU A 83 14.96 35.53 -13.57
CA LEU A 83 15.67 36.52 -14.39
C LEU A 83 15.63 37.88 -13.67
N THR A 84 16.81 38.44 -13.38
CA THR A 84 17.06 39.87 -13.18
C THR A 84 18.48 40.12 -13.73
N SER A 85 18.57 40.58 -14.98
CA SER A 85 18.82 41.98 -15.37
C SER A 85 20.09 42.58 -14.76
N ARG A 86 21.16 42.60 -15.57
CA ARG A 86 22.05 43.75 -15.79
C ARG A 86 22.79 43.58 -17.10
#